data_AF-A0A2D4PD95-F1
#
_entry.id   AF-A0A2D4PD95-F1
#
_cell.length_a   1.000
_cell.length_b   1.000
_cell.length_c   1.000
_cell.angle_alpha   90.00
_cell.angle_beta   90.00
_cell.angle_gamma   90.00
#
_symmetry.space_group_name_H-M   'P 1'
#
loop_
_entity.id
_entity.type
_entity.pdbx_description
1 polymer ?
#
loop_
_entity_poly.entity_id
_entity_poly.type
_entity_poly.pdbx_seq_one_letter_code
_entity_poly.pdbx_strand_id
1 'polypeptide(L)'
;AIIKTNVLPRLLFLFQTVPVKLEKNFFEELNKHISQFIWQRKKPRIKYKLLQDDKNKGGFSLPDFELYYYAAIATWLKDWVKLTNKRILTLEGFDLQLGWHAFMWDEKSKHHSYFRRHR
;
A
#
# COMPACT_ATOMS: atom_id res chain seq x y z
N ALA A 1 5.28 -0.70 20.57
CA ALA A 1 3.96 -1.36 20.73
C ALA A 1 2.90 -0.68 19.87
N ILE A 2 2.57 0.60 20.11
CA ILE A 2 1.43 1.31 19.48
C ILE A 2 1.48 1.32 17.94
N ILE A 3 2.63 1.58 17.32
CA ILE A 3 2.75 1.65 15.86
C ILE A 3 2.41 0.29 15.21
N LYS A 4 2.95 -0.80 15.76
CA LYS A 4 2.75 -2.16 15.23
C LYS A 4 1.33 -2.67 15.46
N THR A 5 0.68 -2.30 16.56
CA THR A 5 -0.65 -2.82 16.91
C THR A 5 -1.81 -1.96 16.42
N ASN A 6 -1.61 -0.65 16.24
CA ASN A 6 -2.71 0.27 15.89
C ASN A 6 -2.52 0.91 14.50
N VAL A 7 -1.33 1.43 14.21
CA VAL A 7 -1.07 2.14 12.94
C VAL A 7 -0.93 1.15 11.78
N LEU A 8 -0.14 0.09 11.98
CA LEU A 8 0.13 -0.90 10.94
C LEU A 8 -1.15 -1.58 10.40
N PRO A 9 -2.08 -2.12 11.24
CA PRO A 9 -3.28 -2.77 10.71
C PRO A 9 -4.17 -1.82 9.90
N ARG A 10 -4.27 -0.55 10.32
CA ARG A 10 -5.06 0.47 9.62
C ARG A 10 -4.48 0.80 8.24
N LEU A 11 -3.17 0.99 8.16
CA LEU A 11 -2.50 1.24 6.88
C LEU A 11 -2.53 0.00 5.98
N LEU A 12 -2.34 -1.19 6.55
CA LEU A 12 -2.40 -2.44 5.80
C LEU A 12 -3.79 -2.67 5.19
N PHE A 13 -4.86 -2.38 5.93
CA PHE A 13 -6.22 -2.39 5.41
C PHE A 13 -6.38 -1.46 4.21
N LEU A 14 -5.85 -0.24 4.28
CA LEU A 14 -5.89 0.70 3.14
C LEU A 14 -5.12 0.17 1.93
N PHE A 15 -3.90 -0.36 2.13
CA PHE A 15 -3.11 -0.95 1.05
C PHE A 15 -3.79 -2.16 0.41
N GLN A 16 -4.54 -2.94 1.19
CA GLN A 16 -5.28 -4.10 0.70
C GLN A 16 -6.62 -3.74 0.08
N THR A 17 -7.25 -2.63 0.44
CA THR A 17 -8.58 -2.26 -0.10
C THR A 17 -8.47 -1.37 -1.32
N VAL A 18 -7.42 -0.57 -1.40
CA VAL A 18 -7.24 0.44 -2.44
C VAL A 18 -5.88 0.22 -3.11
N PRO A 19 -5.85 -0.38 -4.31
CA PRO A 19 -4.62 -0.50 -5.08
C PRO A 19 -4.32 0.85 -5.75
N VAL A 20 -3.86 1.82 -4.96
CA VAL A 20 -3.35 3.10 -5.44
C VAL A 20 -1.83 3.03 -5.51
N LYS A 21 -1.27 3.62 -6.57
CA LYS A 21 0.17 3.73 -6.75
C LYS A 21 0.70 4.77 -5.78
N LEU A 22 1.33 4.31 -4.70
CA LEU A 22 2.03 5.17 -3.76
C LEU A 22 3.48 5.39 -4.21
N GLU A 23 3.90 6.65 -4.19
CA GLU A 23 5.28 7.03 -4.47
C GLU A 23 6.18 6.84 -3.24
N LYS A 24 7.50 6.75 -3.48
CA LYS A 24 8.50 6.66 -2.40
C LYS A 24 8.43 7.84 -1.42
N ASN A 25 8.14 9.04 -1.93
CA ASN A 25 8.00 10.25 -1.13
C ASN A 25 6.96 10.10 -0.01
N PHE A 26 5.85 9.42 -0.28
CA PHE A 26 4.82 9.15 0.73
C PHE A 26 5.37 8.32 1.90
N PHE A 27 6.13 7.26 1.61
CA PHE A 27 6.73 6.41 2.63
C PHE A 27 7.82 7.13 3.41
N GLU A 28 8.61 7.98 2.75
CA GLU A 28 9.62 8.82 3.41
C GLU A 28 8.98 9.82 4.38
N GLU A 29 7.89 10.47 3.97
CA GLU A 29 7.12 11.36 4.86
C GLU A 29 6.48 10.59 6.02
N LEU A 30 5.89 9.42 5.76
CA LEU A 30 5.32 8.57 6.81
C LEU A 30 6.39 8.16 7.82
N ASN A 31 7.55 7.71 7.35
CA ASN A 31 8.68 7.34 8.19
C ASN A 31 9.21 8.54 9.01
N LYS A 32 9.19 9.75 8.45
CA LYS A 32 9.55 10.99 9.17
C LYS A 32 8.57 11.28 10.31
N HIS A 33 7.26 11.19 10.07
CA HIS A 33 6.25 11.39 11.11
C HIS A 33 6.36 10.33 12.23
N ILE A 34 6.59 9.07 11.85
CA ILE A 34 6.78 7.98 12.81
C ILE A 34 8.06 8.17 13.62
N SER A 35 9.15 8.59 12.98
CA SER A 35 10.40 8.94 13.67
C SER A 35 10.18 10.08 14.67
N GLN A 36 9.48 11.14 14.27
CA GLN A 36 9.12 12.25 15.18
C GLN A 36 8.24 11.78 16.34
N PHE A 37 7.32 10.86 16.11
CA PHE A 37 6.49 10.27 17.16
C PHE A 37 7.33 9.45 18.16
N ILE A 38 8.19 8.56 17.66
CA ILE A 38 9.05 7.70 18.50
C ILE A 38 9.98 8.56 19.38
N TRP A 39 10.58 9.60 18.79
CA TRP A 39 11.54 10.46 19.49
C TRP A 39 10.89 11.67 20.16
N GLN A 40 9.57 11.79 20.15
CA GLN A 40 8.84 12.94 20.72
C GLN A 40 9.37 14.29 20.19
N ARG A 41 9.59 14.38 18.88
CA ARG A 41 10.20 15.51 18.17
C ARG A 41 11.64 15.86 18.60
N LYS A 42 12.29 15.00 19.40
CA LYS A 42 13.73 15.11 19.73
C LYS A 42 14.56 14.47 18.62
N LYS A 43 15.88 14.71 18.67
CA LYS A 43 16.84 14.13 17.72
C LYS A 43 16.83 12.59 17.83
N PRO A 44 16.70 11.86 16.70
CA PRO A 44 16.80 10.41 16.68
C PRO A 44 18.13 9.91 17.26
N ARG A 45 18.06 8.96 18.20
CA ARG A 45 19.27 8.34 18.79
C ARG A 45 19.76 7.13 18.00
N ILE A 46 18.87 6.49 17.25
CA ILE A 46 19.13 5.27 16.49
C ILE A 46 18.72 5.50 15.04
N LYS A 47 19.50 4.98 14.09
CA LYS A 47 19.18 5.04 12.66
C LYS A 47 17.87 4.29 12.39
N TYR A 48 17.01 4.85 11.55
CA TYR A 48 15.67 4.28 11.30
C TYR A 48 15.72 2.86 10.74
N LYS A 49 16.64 2.56 9.80
CA LYS A 49 16.84 1.20 9.28
C LYS A 49 17.13 0.18 10.39
N LEU A 50 17.91 0.56 11.41
CA LEU A 50 18.22 -0.31 12.55
C LEU A 50 17.01 -0.54 13.45
N LEU A 51 16.05 0.41 13.50
CA LEU A 51 14.79 0.20 14.21
C LEU A 51 13.92 -0.83 13.50
N GLN A 52 13.99 -0.91 12.17
CA GLN A 52 13.23 -1.85 11.36
C GLN A 52 13.81 -3.28 11.39
N ASP A 53 15.11 -3.41 11.66
CA ASP A 53 15.76 -4.72 11.79
C ASP A 53 15.12 -5.60 12.87
N ASP A 54 15.28 -6.91 12.69
CA ASP A 54 14.80 -7.90 13.64
C ASP A 54 15.49 -7.78 15.00
N LYS A 55 14.75 -8.20 16.03
CA LYS A 55 15.26 -8.24 17.41
C LYS A 55 16.51 -9.10 17.54
N ASN A 56 16.61 -10.19 16.76
CA ASN A 56 17.77 -11.08 16.74
C ASN A 56 19.04 -10.39 16.25
N LYS A 57 18.92 -9.31 15.47
CA LYS A 57 20.04 -8.50 14.95
C LYS A 57 20.29 -7.24 15.79
N GLY A 58 19.64 -7.13 16.96
CA GLY A 58 19.72 -5.94 17.82
C GLY A 58 18.79 -4.80 17.38
N GLY A 59 17.86 -5.06 16.45
CA GLY A 59 16.85 -4.10 16.03
C GLY A 59 15.59 -4.09 16.91
N PHE A 60 14.60 -3.27 16.54
CA PHE A 60 13.35 -3.10 17.28
C PHE A 60 12.12 -3.70 16.58
N SER A 61 12.29 -4.32 15.41
CA SER A 61 11.21 -4.89 14.59
C SER A 61 10.09 -3.87 14.31
N LEU A 62 10.49 -2.62 14.03
CA LEU A 62 9.58 -1.58 13.54
C LEU A 62 9.10 -1.97 12.13
N PRO A 63 7.80 -1.88 11.83
CA PRO A 63 7.31 -2.27 10.52
C PRO A 63 7.85 -1.34 9.42
N ASP A 64 8.24 -1.94 8.30
CA ASP A 64 8.56 -1.22 7.07
C ASP A 64 7.31 -1.11 6.19
N PHE A 65 6.68 0.06 6.20
CA PHE A 65 5.42 0.31 5.49
C PHE A 65 5.53 0.17 3.98
N GLU A 66 6.70 0.49 3.41
CA GLU A 66 6.92 0.32 1.96
C GLU A 66 6.92 -1.17 1.60
N LEU A 67 7.62 -1.99 2.40
CA LEU A 67 7.64 -3.44 2.20
C LEU A 67 6.24 -4.07 2.38
N TYR A 68 5.50 -3.65 3.41
CA TYR A 68 4.12 -4.11 3.63
C TYR A 68 3.19 -3.73 2.48
N TYR A 69 3.34 -2.54 1.91
CA TYR A 69 2.58 -2.10 0.75
C TYR A 69 2.86 -2.97 -0.48
N TYR A 70 4.14 -3.23 -0.79
CA TYR A 70 4.47 -4.11 -1.92
C TYR A 70 3.94 -5.54 -1.71
N ALA A 71 3.98 -6.06 -0.49
CA ALA A 71 3.40 -7.37 -0.16
C ALA A 71 1.88 -7.39 -0.37
N ALA A 72 1.17 -6.30 -0.04
CA ALA A 72 -0.26 -6.17 -0.27
C ALA A 72 -0.58 -6.16 -1.77
N ILE A 73 0.17 -5.39 -2.58
CA ILE A 73 0.00 -5.37 -4.05
C ILE A 73 0.30 -6.74 -4.65
N ALA A 74 1.34 -7.43 -4.19
CA ALA A 74 1.68 -8.76 -4.69
C ALA A 74 0.54 -9.77 -4.43
N THR A 75 -0.19 -9.61 -3.33
CA THR A 75 -1.37 -10.43 -3.03
C THR A 75 -2.49 -10.17 -4.04
N TRP A 76 -2.75 -8.90 -4.37
CA TRP A 76 -3.70 -8.54 -5.44
C TRP A 76 -3.30 -9.11 -6.80
N LEU A 77 -2.04 -8.95 -7.18
CA LEU A 77 -1.54 -9.45 -8.46
C LEU A 77 -1.71 -10.97 -8.57
N LYS A 78 -1.43 -11.70 -7.49
CA LYS A 78 -1.66 -13.14 -7.42
C LYS A 78 -3.13 -13.51 -7.64
N ASP A 79 -4.05 -12.79 -7.01
CA ASP A 79 -5.48 -13.06 -7.12
C ASP A 79 -6.01 -12.74 -8.53
N TRP A 80 -5.51 -11.66 -9.15
CA TRP A 80 -5.79 -11.31 -10.54
C TRP A 80 -5.26 -12.35 -11.52
N VAL A 81 -4.03 -12.83 -11.38
CA VAL A 81 -3.47 -13.85 -12.29
C VAL A 81 -4.25 -15.16 -12.21
N LYS A 82 -4.79 -15.50 -11.03
CA LYS A 82 -5.54 -16.75 -10.85
C LYS A 82 -6.95 -16.70 -11.45
N LEU A 83 -7.56 -15.52 -11.57
CA LEU A 83 -8.92 -15.32 -12.10
C LEU A 83 -9.98 -16.27 -11.49
N THR A 84 -9.78 -16.75 -10.26
CA THR A 84 -10.67 -17.75 -9.65
C THR A 84 -11.90 -17.10 -9.00
N ASN A 85 -11.76 -15.87 -8.51
CA ASN A 85 -12.82 -15.21 -7.77
C ASN A 85 -13.77 -14.45 -8.71
N LYS A 86 -14.79 -15.16 -9.21
CA LYS A 86 -15.80 -14.62 -10.12
C LYS A 86 -16.45 -13.34 -9.59
N ARG A 87 -16.71 -13.24 -8.29
CA ARG A 87 -17.35 -12.05 -7.68
C ARG A 87 -16.46 -10.80 -7.79
N ILE A 88 -15.17 -10.95 -7.49
CA ILE A 88 -14.20 -9.86 -7.63
C ILE A 88 -14.07 -9.47 -9.11
N LEU A 89 -13.95 -10.44 -10.01
CA LEU A 89 -13.88 -10.20 -11.45
C LEU A 89 -15.10 -9.45 -12.00
N THR A 90 -16.31 -9.79 -11.54
CA THR A 90 -17.53 -9.08 -11.93
C THR A 90 -17.55 -7.64 -11.39
N LEU A 91 -17.10 -7.42 -10.16
CA LEU A 91 -16.99 -6.07 -9.58
C LEU A 91 -15.92 -5.23 -10.27
N GLU A 92 -14.84 -5.86 -10.73
CA GLU A 92 -13.76 -5.18 -11.42
C GLU A 92 -14.09 -4.83 -12.87
N GLY A 93 -15.15 -5.46 -13.42
CA GLY A 93 -15.49 -5.40 -14.84
C GLY A 93 -14.39 -6.04 -15.67
N PHE A 94 -14.13 -7.34 -15.46
CA PHE A 94 -13.11 -8.10 -16.20
C PHE A 94 -13.31 -8.08 -17.73
N ASP A 95 -14.52 -7.74 -18.17
CA ASP A 95 -14.94 -7.55 -19.56
C ASP A 95 -14.59 -6.16 -20.12
N LEU A 96 -14.15 -5.23 -19.28
CA LEU A 96 -13.62 -3.92 -19.68
C LEU A 96 -12.20 -4.08 -20.25
N GLN A 97 -11.88 -3.29 -21.29
CA GLN A 97 -10.50 -3.24 -21.84
C GLN A 97 -9.46 -2.79 -20.80
N LEU A 98 -9.89 -2.05 -19.77
CA LEU A 98 -9.10 -1.63 -18.62
C LEU A 98 -9.97 -1.74 -17.38
N GLY A 99 -9.50 -2.45 -16.35
CA GLY A 99 -10.18 -2.50 -15.06
C GLY A 99 -10.21 -1.12 -14.39
N TRP A 100 -11.19 -0.86 -13.51
CA TRP A 100 -11.37 0.45 -12.87
C TRP A 100 -10.13 0.99 -12.14
N HIS A 101 -9.27 0.09 -11.67
CA HIS A 101 -7.99 0.44 -11.03
C HIS A 101 -7.02 1.18 -11.95
N ALA A 102 -7.05 0.92 -13.27
CA ALA A 102 -6.19 1.60 -14.23
C ALA A 102 -6.44 3.11 -14.24
N PHE A 103 -7.69 3.53 -13.98
CA PHE A 103 -8.06 4.94 -13.88
C PHE A 103 -7.50 5.62 -12.62
N MET A 104 -7.16 4.85 -11.58
CA MET A 104 -6.51 5.37 -10.37
C MET A 104 -4.99 5.50 -10.53
N TRP A 105 -4.41 4.78 -11.48
CA TRP A 105 -2.96 4.80 -11.76
C TRP A 105 -2.58 5.71 -12.92
N ASP A 106 -3.51 5.97 -13.84
CA ASP A 106 -3.28 6.85 -14.98
C ASP A 106 -3.68 8.29 -14.62
N GLU A 107 -2.68 9.14 -14.34
CA GLU A 107 -2.88 10.57 -14.03
C GLU A 107 -3.50 11.35 -15.20
N LYS A 108 -3.46 10.79 -16.41
CA LYS A 108 -3.98 11.42 -17.61
C LYS A 108 -5.35 10.84 -17.92
N SER A 109 -6.40 11.53 -17.47
CA SER A 109 -7.77 11.26 -17.90
C SER A 109 -7.92 11.55 -19.40
N LYS A 110 -7.50 10.61 -20.25
CA LYS A 110 -8.01 10.55 -21.61
C LYS A 110 -9.52 10.36 -21.47
N HIS A 111 -10.30 11.23 -22.12
CA HIS A 111 -11.75 11.15 -22.10
C HIS A 111 -12.17 9.80 -22.71
N HIS A 112 -12.46 8.83 -21.85
CA HIS A 112 -12.68 7.45 -22.26
C HIS A 112 -14.17 7.28 -22.64
N SER A 113 -14.45 7.12 -23.94
CA SER A 113 -15.81 6.96 -24.47
C SER A 113 -16.45 5.60 -24.16
N TYR A 114 -15.71 4.71 -23.48
CA TYR A 114 -16.08 3.30 -23.25
C TYR A 114 -17.35 3.11 -22.42
N PHE A 115 -17.61 3.97 -21.43
CA PHE A 115 -18.82 3.89 -20.60
C PHE A 115 -20.14 4.08 -21.39
N ARG A 116 -20.09 4.52 -22.65
CA ARG A 116 -21.27 4.64 -23.53
C ARG A 116 -21.59 3.37 -24.34
N ARG A 117 -20.80 2.30 -24.23
CA ARG A 117 -20.97 1.08 -25.04
C ARG A 117 -21.78 -0.03 -24.37
N HIS A 118 -22.07 0.08 -23.08
CA HIS A 118 -22.96 -0.85 -22.39
C HIS A 118 -24.38 -0.30 -22.45
N ARG A 119 -25.26 -1.01 -23.16
CA ARG A 119 -26.70 -0.75 -23.25
C ARG A 119 -27.44 -1.92 -22.60
#